data_AF-A0A6I2RIG8-F1
#
_entry.id   AF-A0A6I2RIG8-F1
#
_cell.length_a   1.000
_cell.length_b   1.000
_cell.length_c   1.000
_cell.angle_alpha   90.00
_cell.angle_beta   90.00
_cell.angle_gamma   90.00
#
_symmetry.space_group_name_H-M   'P 1'
#
loop_
_entity.id
_entity.type
_entity.pdbx_description
1 polymer ?
#
loop_
_entity_poly.entity_id
_entity_poly.type
_entity_poly.pdbx_seq_one_letter_code
_entity_poly.pdbx_strand_id
1 'polypeptide(L)'
;MTCLKVAREKGYTDTLFFVDDGITGTTMKRPGFQKMLTAIEAGYISAVFVKDLSRVGRNYIEVGKLTEEFFPQYDVRLVAVSDGVDSDEGDNEFTPFRNIMNEWYS
;
A
#
# COMPACT_ATOMS: atom_id res chain seq x y z
N MET A 1 7.02 -7.34 -13.76
CA MET A 1 7.46 -8.13 -12.59
C MET A 1 6.25 -8.36 -11.69
N THR A 2 6.04 -9.56 -11.14
CA THR A 2 4.84 -9.87 -10.32
C THR A 2 5.11 -9.55 -8.85
N CYS A 3 4.11 -9.07 -8.10
CA CYS A 3 4.23 -8.78 -6.65
C CYS A 3 4.85 -9.94 -5.87
N LEU A 4 4.43 -11.18 -6.14
CA LEU A 4 4.96 -12.38 -5.50
C LEU A 4 6.47 -12.57 -5.73
N LYS A 5 6.96 -12.25 -6.93
CA LYS A 5 8.38 -12.38 -7.24
C LYS A 5 9.20 -11.39 -6.39
N VAL A 6 8.76 -10.13 -6.35
CA VAL A 6 9.42 -9.07 -5.57
C VAL A 6 9.36 -9.37 -4.08
N ALA A 7 8.22 -9.84 -3.57
CA ALA A 7 8.07 -10.25 -2.17
C ALA A 7 9.12 -11.31 -1.78
N ARG A 8 9.29 -12.35 -2.61
CA ARG A 8 10.30 -13.39 -2.37
C ARG A 8 11.74 -12.87 -2.44
N GLU A 9 12.03 -11.99 -3.39
CA GLU A 9 13.35 -11.36 -3.51
C GLU A 9 13.69 -10.51 -2.28
N LYS A 10 12.68 -9.89 -1.65
CA LYS A 10 12.81 -9.14 -0.39
C LYS A 10 12.69 -10.01 0.87
N GLY A 11 12.64 -11.33 0.73
CA GLY A 11 12.66 -12.29 1.85
C GLY A 11 11.29 -12.70 2.41
N TYR A 12 10.19 -12.24 1.83
CA TYR A 12 8.83 -12.60 2.26
C TYR A 12 8.40 -13.93 1.61
N THR A 13 8.07 -14.92 2.44
CA THR A 13 7.80 -16.30 1.99
C THR A 13 6.39 -16.78 2.32
N ASP A 14 5.79 -16.32 3.43
CA ASP A 14 4.40 -16.58 3.78
C ASP A 14 3.50 -15.44 3.26
N THR A 15 2.81 -15.68 2.15
CA THR A 15 2.11 -14.62 1.39
C THR A 15 0.62 -14.89 1.29
N LEU A 16 -0.18 -13.87 1.61
CA LEU A 16 -1.63 -13.87 1.42
C LEU A 16 -2.01 -13.01 0.21
N PHE A 17 -3.07 -13.41 -0.50
CA PHE A 17 -3.58 -12.66 -1.65
C PHE A 17 -4.95 -12.07 -1.33
N PHE A 18 -5.06 -10.76 -1.52
CA PHE A 18 -6.32 -10.02 -1.43
C PHE A 18 -6.67 -9.49 -2.81
N VAL A 19 -7.84 -9.88 -3.33
CA VAL A 19 -8.28 -9.57 -4.69
C VAL A 19 -9.68 -8.97 -4.65
N ASP A 20 -9.86 -7.88 -5.40
CA ASP A 20 -11.13 -7.19 -5.57
C ASP A 20 -11.40 -7.00 -7.07
N ASP A 21 -12.20 -7.90 -7.65
CA ASP A 21 -12.53 -7.86 -9.07
C ASP A 21 -13.76 -6.99 -9.34
N GLY A 22 -13.64 -6.08 -10.31
CA GLY A 22 -14.76 -5.24 -10.77
C GLY A 22 -15.14 -4.09 -9.82
N ILE A 23 -14.38 -3.84 -8.75
CA ILE A 23 -14.64 -2.75 -7.80
C ILE A 23 -13.65 -1.60 -8.07
N THR A 24 -14.18 -0.37 -8.13
CA THR A 24 -13.37 0.83 -8.34
C THR A 24 -12.42 1.11 -7.18
N GLY A 25 -11.20 1.56 -7.49
CA GLY A 25 -10.23 2.04 -6.50
C GLY A 25 -10.60 3.39 -5.86
N THR A 26 -11.70 4.02 -6.27
CA THR A 26 -12.22 5.24 -5.64
C THR A 26 -12.99 4.98 -4.34
N THR A 27 -13.22 3.71 -3.97
CA THR A 27 -13.82 3.33 -2.69
C THR A 27 -12.91 2.40 -1.90
N MET A 28 -12.87 2.62 -0.59
CA MET A 28 -12.23 1.70 0.36
C MET A 28 -13.14 0.54 0.76
N LYS A 29 -14.42 0.55 0.37
CA LYS A 29 -15.38 -0.54 0.62
C LYS A 29 -15.17 -1.72 -0.34
N ARG A 30 -13.95 -2.22 -0.35
CA ARG A 30 -13.46 -3.33 -1.16
C ARG A 30 -13.26 -4.54 -0.24
N PRO A 31 -14.00 -5.65 -0.41
CA PRO A 31 -13.95 -6.79 0.51
C PRO A 31 -12.55 -7.37 0.72
N GLY A 32 -11.75 -7.50 -0.34
CA GLY A 32 -10.36 -7.96 -0.27
C GLY A 32 -9.49 -6.95 0.49
N PHE A 33 -9.59 -5.67 0.14
CA PHE A 33 -8.90 -4.58 0.82
C PHE A 33 -9.26 -4.49 2.32
N GLN A 34 -10.53 -4.60 2.68
CA GLN A 34 -10.97 -4.57 4.09
C GLN A 34 -10.43 -5.77 4.87
N LYS A 35 -10.43 -6.97 4.28
CA LYS A 35 -9.79 -8.15 4.90
C LYS A 35 -8.29 -7.94 5.11
N MET A 36 -7.61 -7.28 4.18
CA MET A 36 -6.20 -6.92 4.32
C MET A 36 -5.99 -5.97 5.51
N LEU A 37 -6.80 -4.92 5.63
CA LEU A 37 -6.71 -3.98 6.77
C LEU A 37 -6.94 -4.69 8.10
N THR A 38 -7.96 -5.54 8.21
CA THR A 38 -8.21 -6.32 9.43
C THR A 38 -7.05 -7.28 9.76
N ALA A 39 -6.42 -7.89 8.76
CA ALA A 39 -5.27 -8.75 8.97
C ALA A 39 -4.02 -7.97 9.42
N ILE A 40 -3.86 -6.73 8.97
CA ILE A 40 -2.84 -5.79 9.45
C ILE A 40 -3.11 -5.43 10.93
N GLU A 41 -4.34 -5.03 11.26
CA GLU A 41 -4.73 -4.67 12.63
C GLU A 41 -4.54 -5.83 13.62
N ALA A 42 -4.72 -7.07 13.16
CA ALA A 42 -4.47 -8.27 13.94
C ALA A 42 -2.97 -8.64 14.07
N GLY A 43 -2.07 -7.92 13.40
CA GLY A 43 -0.62 -8.14 13.44
C GLY A 43 -0.12 -9.30 12.58
N TYR A 44 -0.91 -9.77 11.62
CA TYR A 44 -0.53 -10.90 10.74
C TYR A 44 0.25 -10.49 9.49
N ILE A 45 0.29 -9.19 9.18
CA ILE A 45 0.89 -8.66 7.95
C ILE A 45 1.96 -7.66 8.33
N SER A 46 3.18 -7.88 7.85
CA SER A 46 4.31 -6.96 8.01
C SER A 46 4.63 -6.15 6.74
N ALA A 47 4.12 -6.58 5.58
CA ALA A 47 4.33 -5.89 4.32
C ALA A 47 3.18 -6.09 3.33
N VAL A 48 2.86 -5.03 2.58
CA VAL A 48 1.85 -4.99 1.54
C VAL A 48 2.52 -4.74 0.20
N PHE A 49 2.34 -5.66 -0.74
CA PHE A 49 2.86 -5.56 -2.10
C PHE A 49 1.72 -5.32 -3.08
N VAL A 50 1.76 -4.19 -3.77
CA VAL A 50 0.80 -3.83 -4.81
C VAL A 50 1.49 -3.66 -6.16
N LYS A 51 0.70 -3.78 -7.23
CA LYS A 51 1.21 -3.52 -8.58
C LYS A 51 1.59 -2.05 -8.74
N ASP A 52 0.71 -1.16 -8.30
CA ASP A 52 0.75 0.29 -8.45
C ASP A 52 -0.07 0.92 -7.31
N LEU A 53 0.19 2.17 -6.93
CA LEU A 53 -0.49 2.87 -5.83
C LEU A 53 -2.00 2.98 -6.04
N SER A 54 -2.47 2.93 -7.29
CA SER A 54 -3.92 2.94 -7.57
C SER A 54 -4.65 1.70 -7.05
N ARG A 55 -3.94 0.63 -6.67
CA ARG A 55 -4.47 -0.55 -5.96
C ARG A 55 -4.67 -0.32 -4.47
N VAL A 56 -3.93 0.60 -3.86
CA VAL A 56 -4.20 1.07 -2.50
C VAL A 56 -5.43 1.96 -2.52
N GLY A 57 -5.52 2.88 -3.48
CA GLY A 57 -6.71 3.67 -3.73
C GLY A 57 -6.46 4.75 -4.79
N ARG A 58 -7.54 5.38 -5.25
CA ARG A 58 -7.50 6.51 -6.18
C ARG A 58 -7.87 7.84 -5.53
N ASN A 59 -8.37 7.81 -4.30
CA ASN A 59 -8.59 9.00 -3.50
C ASN A 59 -7.28 9.35 -2.78
N TYR A 60 -6.59 10.38 -3.26
CA TYR A 60 -5.30 10.80 -2.74
C TYR A 60 -5.31 11.11 -1.24
N ILE A 61 -6.40 11.68 -0.71
CA ILE A 61 -6.54 11.98 0.72
C ILE A 61 -6.55 10.68 1.55
N GLU A 62 -7.33 9.69 1.12
CA GLU A 62 -7.42 8.41 1.83
C GLU A 62 -6.14 7.59 1.68
N VAL A 63 -5.53 7.58 0.50
CA VAL A 63 -4.25 6.91 0.27
C VAL A 63 -3.16 7.55 1.13
N GLY A 64 -3.13 8.87 1.23
CA GLY A 64 -2.22 9.61 2.10
C GLY A 64 -2.30 9.18 3.56
N LYS A 65 -3.52 9.18 4.12
CA LYS A 65 -3.76 8.71 5.48
C LYS A 65 -3.31 7.26 5.68
N LEU A 66 -3.53 6.40 4.69
CA LEU A 66 -3.08 5.02 4.78
C LEU A 66 -1.54 4.92 4.77
N THR A 67 -0.87 5.66 3.90
CA THR A 67 0.58 5.61 3.71
C THR A 67 1.37 6.31 4.79
N GLU A 68 0.85 7.41 5.34
CA GLU A 68 1.56 8.25 6.31
C GLU A 68 1.18 7.97 7.76
N GLU A 69 -0.03 7.45 8.01
CA GLU A 69 -0.51 7.18 9.37
C GLU A 69 -0.72 5.68 9.58
N PHE A 70 -1.60 5.03 8.82
CA PHE A 70 -2.04 3.66 9.10
C PHE A 70 -0.90 2.64 8.96
N PHE A 71 -0.27 2.53 7.77
CA PHE A 71 0.79 1.54 7.57
C PHE A 71 1.97 1.75 8.53
N PRO A 72 2.48 2.99 8.75
CA PRO A 72 3.52 3.23 9.75
C PRO A 72 3.08 2.91 11.18
N GLN A 73 1.84 3.21 11.57
CA GLN A 73 1.32 2.90 12.91
C GLN A 73 1.33 1.39 13.21
N TYR A 74 1.12 0.55 12.20
CA TYR A 74 1.13 -0.90 12.33
C TYR A 74 2.46 -1.55 11.90
N ASP A 75 3.52 -0.76 11.69
CA ASP A 75 4.84 -1.25 11.25
C ASP A 75 4.76 -2.07 9.94
N VAL A 76 3.91 -1.62 9.01
CA VAL A 76 3.70 -2.27 7.72
C VAL A 76 4.45 -1.54 6.62
N ARG A 77 5.31 -2.28 5.91
CA ARG A 77 5.99 -1.79 4.70
C ARG A 77 5.06 -1.83 3.49
N LEU A 78 4.94 -0.73 2.75
CA LEU A 78 4.22 -0.69 1.47
C LEU A 78 5.22 -0.70 0.30
N VAL A 79 5.00 -1.60 -0.66
CA VAL A 79 5.78 -1.68 -1.90
C VAL A 79 4.87 -1.64 -3.11
N ALA A 80 4.99 -0.63 -3.97
CA ALA A 80 4.33 -0.55 -5.26
C ALA A 80 5.31 -0.83 -6.40
N VAL A 81 5.22 -2.03 -6.97
CA VAL A 81 6.25 -2.60 -7.86
C VAL A 81 6.43 -1.82 -9.16
N SER A 82 5.34 -1.34 -9.77
CA SER A 82 5.41 -0.63 -11.06
C SER A 82 5.78 0.82 -10.90
N ASP A 83 5.44 1.41 -9.75
CA ASP A 83 5.71 2.82 -9.48
C ASP A 83 7.14 3.03 -8.96
N GLY A 84 7.86 1.93 -8.62
CA GLY A 84 9.15 2.00 -7.97
C GLY A 84 8.99 2.74 -6.66
N VAL A 85 8.16 2.21 -5.77
CA VAL A 85 7.83 2.87 -4.52
C VAL A 85 7.97 1.85 -3.40
N ASP A 86 8.71 2.22 -2.37
CA ASP A 86 8.96 1.39 -1.21
C ASP A 86 9.06 2.25 0.04
N SER A 87 8.19 2.02 1.03
CA SER A 87 8.11 2.88 2.22
C SER A 87 9.28 2.72 3.18
N ASP A 88 10.09 1.68 3.01
CA ASP A 88 11.22 1.34 3.88
C ASP A 88 12.57 1.70 3.23
N GLU A 89 12.57 1.98 1.91
CA GLU A 89 13.75 2.50 1.19
C GLU A 89 13.64 4.03 1.13
N GLY A 90 14.56 4.73 1.80
CA GLY A 90 14.41 6.14 2.20
C GLY A 90 13.99 7.15 1.11
N ASP A 91 13.07 8.04 1.52
CA ASP A 91 12.59 9.36 1.05
C ASP A 91 12.50 9.73 -0.45
N ASN A 92 13.22 9.11 -1.37
CA ASN A 92 13.32 9.63 -2.75
C ASN A 92 12.11 9.29 -3.65
N GLU A 93 11.42 8.18 -3.41
CA GLU A 93 10.37 7.70 -4.33
C GLU A 93 8.95 8.14 -3.97
N PHE A 94 8.66 8.45 -2.69
CA PHE A 94 7.37 9.01 -2.28
C PHE A 94 7.31 10.54 -2.33
N THR A 95 8.44 11.24 -2.47
CA THR A 95 8.53 12.72 -2.48
C THR A 95 7.51 13.38 -3.43
N PRO A 96 7.33 12.93 -4.69
CA PRO A 96 6.34 13.53 -5.59
C PRO A 96 4.90 13.41 -5.07
N PHE A 97 4.57 12.27 -4.46
CA PHE A 97 3.25 12.03 -3.87
C PHE A 97 3.04 12.91 -2.62
N ARG A 98 4.06 13.00 -1.75
CA ARG A 98 4.04 13.87 -0.56
C ARG A 98 3.91 15.35 -0.91
N ASN A 99 4.59 15.80 -1.96
CA ASN A 99 4.48 17.19 -2.44
C ASN A 99 3.06 17.53 -2.90
N ILE A 100 2.42 16.64 -3.68
CA ILE A 100 1.02 16.82 -4.08
C ILE A 100 0.11 16.86 -2.85
N MET A 101 0.31 16.01 -1.85
CA MET A 101 -0.52 16.06 -0.65
C MET A 101 -0.33 17.35 0.16
N ASN A 102 0.93 17.75 0.39
CA ASN A 102 1.26 18.97 1.13
C ASN A 102 0.65 20.23 0.50
N GLU A 103 0.58 20.30 -0.83
CA GLU A 103 -0.06 21.42 -1.55
C GLU A 103 -1.57 21.52 -1.32
N TRP A 104 -2.26 20.41 -1.02
CA TRP A 104 -3.71 20.38 -0.81
C TRP A 104 -4.13 20.53 0.66
N TYR A 105 -3.24 20.17 1.59
CA TYR A 105 -3.44 20.37 3.03
C TYR A 105 -2.99 21.77 3.52
N SER A 106 -2.37 22.59 2.66
CA SER A 106 -1.93 23.98 2.94
C SER A 106 -2.98 25.03 2.61
#